data_AF-A0A081ET65-F1
#
_entry.id   AF-A0A081ET65-F1
#
_cell.length_a   1.000
_cell.length_b   1.000
_cell.length_c   1.000
_cell.angle_alpha   90.00
_cell.angle_beta   90.00
_cell.angle_gamma   90.00
#
_symmetry.space_group_name_H-M   'P 1'
#
loop_
_entity.id
_entity.type
_entity.pdbx_description
1 polymer ?
#
loop_
_entity_poly.entity_id
_entity_poly.type
_entity_poly.pdbx_seq_one_letter_code
_entity_poly.pdbx_strand_id
1 'polypeptide(L)'
;MRRVTRNLLVAIALVAVALLALGALPSYLGSGDPYYLTAEPIETNETAADVNNVTDRRYPFLTGALASDDGRSDPYLADSYGVKEWFTHTPFDEVDALTRQVPEAATDDGVRVRRDGQVYYVEVIQP
;
A
#
# COMPACT_ATOMS: atom_id res chain seq x y z
N MET A 1 50.82 -3.17 1.56
CA MET A 1 49.89 -4.28 1.20
C MET A 1 50.55 -5.16 0.15
N ARG A 2 50.46 -6.49 0.26
CA ARG A 2 51.01 -7.42 -0.75
C ARG A 2 50.42 -7.06 -2.13
N ARG A 3 51.25 -7.02 -3.18
CA ARG A 3 50.84 -6.62 -4.55
C ARG A 3 49.58 -7.35 -5.03
N VAL A 4 49.42 -8.60 -4.61
CA VAL A 4 48.25 -9.45 -4.90
C VAL A 4 46.95 -8.85 -4.37
N THR A 5 46.93 -8.36 -3.13
CA THR A 5 45.73 -7.73 -2.52
C THR A 5 45.35 -6.44 -3.25
N ARG A 6 46.35 -5.66 -3.68
CA ARG A 6 46.09 -4.42 -4.45
C ARG A 6 45.44 -4.72 -5.79
N ASN A 7 45.92 -5.75 -6.49
CA ASN A 7 45.37 -6.12 -7.79
C ASN A 7 43.95 -6.70 -7.69
N LEU A 8 43.66 -7.46 -6.63
CA LEU A 8 42.30 -7.96 -6.36
C LEU A 8 41.31 -6.82 -6.15
N LEU A 9 41.66 -5.81 -5.34
CA LEU A 9 40.79 -4.65 -5.11
C LEU A 9 40.52 -3.86 -6.39
N VAL A 10 41.54 -3.70 -7.25
CA VAL A 10 41.38 -3.05 -8.55
C VAL A 10 40.44 -3.85 -9.46
N ALA A 11 40.56 -5.18 -9.48
CA ALA A 11 39.66 -6.03 -10.26
C ALA A 11 38.20 -5.92 -9.77
N ILE A 12 37.97 -5.96 -8.45
CA ILE A 12 36.62 -5.80 -7.86
C ILE A 12 36.05 -4.43 -8.21
N ALA A 13 36.85 -3.36 -8.10
CA ALA A 13 36.42 -2.01 -8.45
C ALA A 13 36.06 -1.90 -9.94
N LEU A 14 36.86 -2.51 -10.83
CA LEU A 14 36.58 -2.55 -12.26
C LEU A 14 35.27 -3.29 -12.58
N VAL A 15 35.03 -4.43 -11.94
CA VAL A 15 33.79 -5.20 -12.08
C VAL A 15 32.60 -4.40 -11.57
N ALA A 16 32.71 -3.74 -10.41
CA ALA A 16 31.66 -2.89 -9.88
C ALA A 16 31.33 -1.73 -10.84
N VAL A 17 32.33 -1.04 -11.37
CA VAL A 17 32.13 0.04 -12.36
C VAL A 17 31.48 -0.48 -13.65
N ALA A 18 31.89 -1.66 -14.13
CA ALA A 18 31.27 -2.28 -15.30
C ALA A 18 29.80 -2.64 -15.04
N LEU A 19 29.48 -3.22 -13.87
CA LEU A 19 28.10 -3.54 -13.49
C LEU A 19 27.23 -2.27 -13.35
N LEU A 20 27.78 -1.20 -12.79
CA LEU A 20 27.10 0.10 -12.72
C LEU A 20 26.80 0.66 -14.12
N ALA A 21 27.76 0.59 -15.04
CA ALA A 21 27.59 1.05 -16.42
C ALA A 21 26.59 0.20 -17.22
N LEU A 22 26.50 -1.09 -16.92
CA LEU A 22 25.52 -2.01 -17.50
C LEU A 22 24.12 -1.91 -16.85
N GLY A 23 23.93 -1.04 -15.84
CA GLY A 23 22.65 -0.91 -15.14
C GLY A 23 22.31 -2.08 -14.22
N ALA A 24 23.29 -2.92 -13.88
CA ALA A 24 23.12 -4.07 -12.98
C ALA A 24 23.17 -3.68 -11.50
N LEU A 25 22.76 -2.45 -11.16
CA LEU A 25 22.36 -2.15 -9.79
C LEU A 25 21.17 -3.06 -9.48
N PRO A 26 21.20 -3.83 -8.37
CA PRO A 26 19.97 -4.43 -7.90
C PRO A 26 18.99 -3.28 -7.70
N SER A 27 17.92 -3.26 -8.49
CA SER A 27 16.81 -2.31 -8.40
C SER A 27 15.97 -2.61 -7.16
N TYR A 28 16.65 -2.60 -6.01
CA TYR A 28 16.18 -2.94 -4.68
C TYR A 28 15.67 -1.70 -3.94
N LEU A 29 15.20 -0.72 -4.70
CA LEU A 29 14.42 0.41 -4.20
C LEU A 29 13.05 0.23 -4.85
N GLY A 30 12.10 -0.27 -4.07
CA GLY A 30 10.74 -0.56 -4.51
C GLY A 30 10.19 0.61 -5.32
N SER A 31 10.14 0.42 -6.63
CA SER A 31 9.59 1.34 -7.62
C SER A 31 8.19 0.88 -8.04
N GLY A 32 7.43 0.32 -7.10
CA GLY A 32 6.02 0.06 -7.30
C GLY A 32 5.28 1.38 -7.08
N ASP A 33 4.34 1.69 -7.96
CA ASP A 33 3.46 2.84 -7.75
C ASP A 33 2.64 2.60 -6.46
N PRO A 34 2.68 3.52 -5.50
CA PRO A 34 2.03 3.33 -4.20
C PRO A 34 0.53 3.48 -4.33
N TYR A 35 -0.20 2.52 -3.77
CA TYR A 35 -1.65 2.60 -3.57
C TYR A 35 -1.95 3.11 -2.17
N TYR A 36 -2.99 3.92 -2.06
CA TYR A 36 -3.43 4.46 -0.78
C TYR A 36 -4.93 4.26 -0.65
N LEU A 37 -5.37 3.90 0.53
CA LEU A 37 -6.77 3.96 0.89
C LEU A 37 -7.04 5.35 1.47
N THR A 38 -8.03 6.06 0.91
CA THR A 38 -8.51 7.35 1.38
C THR A 38 -9.86 7.21 2.06
N ALA A 39 -10.14 8.08 3.03
CA ALA A 39 -11.39 8.16 3.75
C ALA A 39 -11.87 9.62 3.75
N GLU A 40 -12.76 9.95 2.83
CA GLU A 40 -13.30 11.30 2.69
C GLU A 40 -14.66 11.41 3.39
N PRO A 41 -14.87 12.36 4.32
CA PRO A 41 -16.16 12.53 4.97
C PRO A 41 -17.21 13.00 3.94
N ILE A 42 -18.35 12.32 3.90
CA ILE A 42 -19.46 12.66 3.00
C ILE A 42 -20.77 12.83 3.77
N GLU A 43 -21.62 13.74 3.28
CA GLU A 43 -23.00 13.85 3.75
C GLU A 43 -23.91 12.99 2.89
N THR A 44 -24.35 11.84 3.42
CA THR A 44 -25.30 10.97 2.73
C THR A 44 -26.24 10.26 3.72
N ASN A 45 -27.45 9.99 3.26
CA ASN A 45 -28.44 9.16 3.96
C ASN A 45 -28.46 7.72 3.44
N GLU A 46 -27.56 7.37 2.52
CA GLU A 46 -27.45 6.03 1.95
C GLU A 46 -26.86 5.03 2.95
N THR A 47 -26.99 3.74 2.62
CA THR A 47 -26.43 2.66 3.43
C THR A 47 -24.91 2.78 3.48
N ALA A 48 -24.36 2.58 4.67
CA ALA A 48 -22.92 2.59 4.93
C ALA A 48 -22.57 1.40 5.84
N ALA A 49 -21.43 0.77 5.60
CA ALA A 49 -20.92 -0.30 6.43
C ALA A 49 -20.51 0.23 7.80
N ASP A 50 -21.02 -0.37 8.88
CA ASP A 50 -20.63 0.01 10.25
C ASP A 50 -19.23 -0.52 10.56
N VAL A 51 -18.29 0.40 10.79
CA VAL A 51 -16.88 0.09 11.06
C VAL A 51 -16.44 0.47 12.48
N ASN A 52 -17.38 0.67 13.41
CA ASN A 52 -17.02 1.00 14.80
C ASN A 52 -16.26 -0.12 15.53
N ASN A 53 -16.43 -1.37 15.10
CA ASN A 53 -15.80 -2.55 15.72
C ASN A 53 -14.63 -3.12 14.91
N VAL A 54 -14.14 -2.41 13.88
CA VAL A 54 -12.95 -2.84 13.13
C VAL A 54 -11.68 -2.58 13.94
N THR A 55 -10.64 -3.33 13.64
CA THR A 55 -9.34 -3.22 14.33
C THR A 55 -8.22 -3.12 13.32
N ASP A 56 -7.14 -2.43 13.66
CA ASP A 56 -5.92 -2.30 12.84
C ASP A 56 -5.32 -3.66 12.44
N ARG A 57 -5.61 -4.71 13.21
CA ARG A 57 -5.14 -6.06 12.92
C ARG A 57 -5.81 -6.68 11.70
N ARG A 58 -7.06 -6.29 11.41
CA ARG A 58 -7.86 -6.82 10.29
C ARG A 58 -8.03 -5.80 9.17
N TYR A 59 -8.04 -4.53 9.53
CA TYR A 59 -8.24 -3.38 8.65
C TYR A 59 -7.18 -2.28 8.92
N PRO A 60 -5.88 -2.59 8.73
CA PRO A 60 -4.81 -1.62 8.93
C PRO A 60 -4.95 -0.37 8.03
N PHE A 61 -5.35 -0.51 6.77
CA PHE A 61 -5.41 0.64 5.85
C PHE A 61 -6.62 1.52 6.15
N LEU A 62 -7.81 0.95 6.32
CA LEU A 62 -9.00 1.70 6.70
C LEU A 62 -8.81 2.47 8.00
N THR A 63 -8.25 1.81 9.02
CA THR A 63 -8.10 2.48 10.32
C THR A 63 -6.99 3.53 10.27
N GLY A 64 -5.92 3.29 9.52
CA GLY A 64 -4.91 4.31 9.23
C GLY A 64 -5.49 5.54 8.55
N ALA A 65 -6.30 5.37 7.50
CA ALA A 65 -6.95 6.47 6.79
C ALA A 65 -7.91 7.27 7.69
N LEU A 66 -8.72 6.58 8.51
CA LEU A 66 -9.66 7.23 9.43
C LEU A 66 -8.96 7.93 10.61
N ALA A 67 -7.76 7.51 10.98
CA ALA A 67 -6.96 8.11 12.04
C ALA A 67 -6.05 9.25 11.54
N SER A 68 -5.83 9.35 10.23
CA SER A 68 -4.96 10.36 9.64
C SER A 68 -5.68 11.70 9.47
N ASP A 69 -4.96 12.80 9.68
CA ASP A 69 -5.47 14.16 9.51
C ASP A 69 -5.82 14.48 8.05
N ASP A 70 -5.11 13.86 7.09
CA ASP A 70 -5.33 14.01 5.66
C ASP A 70 -6.29 12.96 5.07
N GLY A 71 -6.88 12.11 5.92
CA GLY A 71 -7.80 11.05 5.50
C GLY A 71 -7.14 9.95 4.67
N ARG A 72 -5.81 9.78 4.76
CA ARG A 72 -5.06 8.84 3.92
C ARG A 72 -4.30 7.83 4.76
N SER A 73 -4.31 6.58 4.32
CA SER A 73 -3.51 5.51 4.92
C SER A 73 -2.05 5.56 4.49
N ASP A 74 -1.22 4.75 5.17
CA ASP A 74 0.14 4.47 4.72
C ASP A 74 0.16 3.80 3.33
N PRO A 75 1.21 4.03 2.50
CA PRO A 75 1.29 3.48 1.16
C PRO A 75 1.38 1.95 1.15
N TYR A 76 0.52 1.32 0.35
CA TYR A 76 0.69 -0.06 -0.09
C TYR A 76 1.54 -0.08 -1.37
N LEU A 77 2.73 -0.67 -1.28
CA LEU A 77 3.61 -0.85 -2.44
C LEU A 77 3.31 -2.19 -3.09
N ALA A 78 2.68 -2.17 -4.28
CA ALA A 78 2.55 -3.38 -5.08
C ALA A 78 3.95 -3.84 -5.49
N ASP A 79 4.38 -5.00 -4.99
CA ASP A 79 5.67 -5.57 -5.28
C ASP A 79 5.74 -6.05 -6.74
N SER A 80 6.77 -5.60 -7.46
CA SER A 80 6.93 -5.80 -8.91
C SER A 80 7.14 -7.27 -9.32
N TYR A 81 7.34 -8.16 -8.35
CA TYR A 81 7.44 -9.60 -8.56
C TYR A 81 6.24 -10.24 -7.89
N GLY A 82 5.11 -10.30 -8.61
CA GLY A 82 3.81 -10.84 -8.19
C GLY A 82 3.83 -12.30 -7.72
N VAL A 83 4.59 -12.58 -6.68
CA VAL A 83 4.78 -13.89 -6.05
C VAL A 83 4.35 -13.76 -4.59
N LYS A 84 3.04 -13.50 -4.44
CA LYS A 84 2.18 -13.99 -3.36
C LYS A 84 2.48 -13.49 -1.96
N GLU A 85 2.02 -12.28 -1.67
CA GLU A 85 1.62 -11.89 -0.31
C GLU A 85 0.15 -12.27 -0.04
N TRP A 86 -0.19 -13.55 -0.09
CA TRP A 86 -1.50 -14.03 0.40
C TRP A 86 -1.68 -13.87 1.93
N PHE A 87 -0.71 -13.24 2.60
CA PHE A 87 -0.62 -13.05 4.03
C PHE A 87 -0.54 -11.59 4.46
N THR A 88 -0.46 -10.65 3.50
CA THR A 88 -0.46 -9.21 3.79
C THR A 88 -1.86 -8.68 3.52
N HIS A 89 -2.42 -7.96 4.48
CA HIS A 89 -3.65 -7.20 4.25
C HIS A 89 -3.38 -6.22 3.12
N THR A 90 -4.25 -6.15 2.11
CA THR A 90 -4.15 -5.15 1.04
C THR A 90 -5.32 -4.18 1.15
N PRO A 91 -5.16 -2.90 0.75
CA PRO A 91 -6.27 -1.95 0.75
C PRO A 91 -7.42 -2.42 -0.16
N PHE A 92 -7.11 -3.16 -1.23
CA PHE A 92 -8.09 -3.78 -2.11
C PHE A 92 -8.91 -4.87 -1.41
N ASP A 93 -8.27 -5.76 -0.66
CA ASP A 93 -8.95 -6.83 0.08
C ASP A 93 -9.84 -6.26 1.20
N GLU A 94 -9.44 -5.14 1.81
CA GLU A 94 -10.24 -4.46 2.83
C GLU A 94 -11.53 -3.89 2.23
N VAL A 95 -11.42 -3.18 1.10
CA VAL A 95 -12.59 -2.64 0.39
C VAL A 95 -13.48 -3.78 -0.12
N ASP A 96 -12.92 -4.82 -0.74
CA ASP A 96 -13.69 -5.99 -1.20
C ASP A 96 -14.40 -6.72 -0.05
N ALA A 97 -13.75 -6.84 1.11
CA ALA A 97 -14.38 -7.44 2.29
C ALA A 97 -15.57 -6.61 2.80
N LEU A 98 -15.46 -5.28 2.81
CA LEU A 98 -16.56 -4.39 3.19
C LEU A 98 -17.71 -4.45 2.18
N THR A 99 -17.39 -4.43 0.89
CA THR A 99 -18.36 -4.60 -0.21
C THR A 99 -19.11 -5.92 -0.11
N ARG A 100 -18.43 -7.03 0.20
CA ARG A 100 -19.08 -8.33 0.41
C ARG A 100 -19.92 -8.39 1.68
N GLN A 101 -19.53 -7.66 2.72
CA GLN A 101 -20.26 -7.62 3.99
C GLN A 101 -21.54 -6.78 3.87
N VAL A 102 -21.48 -5.65 3.17
CA VAL A 102 -22.61 -4.72 2.96
C VAL A 102 -22.64 -4.28 1.50
N PRO A 103 -23.23 -5.08 0.61
CA PRO A 103 -23.28 -4.77 -0.83
C PRO A 103 -23.97 -3.44 -1.15
N GLU A 104 -24.93 -3.01 -0.33
CA GLU A 104 -25.65 -1.75 -0.51
C GLU A 104 -24.81 -0.51 -0.16
N ALA A 105 -23.68 -0.69 0.52
CA ALA A 105 -22.74 0.38 0.83
C ALA A 105 -21.69 0.59 -0.28
N ALA A 106 -21.60 -0.34 -1.23
CA ALA A 106 -20.67 -0.26 -2.35
C ALA A 106 -21.06 0.86 -3.32
N THR A 107 -20.05 1.50 -3.91
CA THR A 107 -20.18 2.44 -5.03
C THR A 107 -19.43 1.89 -6.23
N ASP A 108 -19.35 2.67 -7.32
CA ASP A 108 -18.62 2.27 -8.52
C ASP A 108 -17.12 2.07 -8.26
N ASP A 109 -16.50 2.95 -7.47
CA ASP A 109 -15.04 3.00 -7.26
C ASP A 109 -14.61 2.72 -5.79
N GLY A 110 -15.56 2.49 -4.88
CA GLY A 110 -15.26 2.40 -3.45
C GLY A 110 -16.41 1.88 -2.58
N VAL A 111 -16.37 2.21 -1.29
CA VAL A 111 -17.36 1.76 -0.29
C VAL A 111 -17.63 2.85 0.73
N ARG A 112 -18.89 2.99 1.13
CA ARG A 112 -19.30 3.92 2.19
C ARG A 112 -19.17 3.23 3.54
N VAL A 113 -18.47 3.86 4.47
CA VAL A 113 -18.30 3.36 5.84
C VAL A 113 -18.80 4.37 6.85
N ARG A 114 -19.28 3.90 8.00
CA ARG A 114 -19.73 4.74 9.11
C ARG A 114 -18.88 4.50 10.33
N ARG A 115 -18.32 5.58 10.88
CA ARG A 115 -17.55 5.58 12.13
C ARG A 115 -17.98 6.73 13.00
N ASP A 116 -18.27 6.44 14.27
CA ASP A 116 -18.67 7.43 15.29
C ASP A 116 -19.82 8.35 14.85
N GLY A 117 -20.72 7.83 14.00
CA GLY A 117 -21.89 8.55 13.46
C GLY A 117 -21.62 9.35 12.18
N GLN A 118 -20.37 9.54 11.78
CA GLN A 118 -19.98 10.17 10.51
C GLN A 118 -19.87 9.12 9.40
N VAL A 119 -20.31 9.47 8.19
CA VAL A 119 -20.14 8.63 7.00
C VAL A 119 -18.92 9.11 6.21
N TYR A 120 -18.12 8.15 5.76
CA TYR A 120 -16.94 8.35 4.94
C TYR A 120 -17.08 7.56 3.65
N TYR A 121 -16.62 8.15 2.55
CA TYR A 121 -16.37 7.47 1.31
C TYR A 121 -14.94 6.95 1.31
N VAL A 122 -14.78 5.65 1.10
CA VAL A 122 -13.49 4.98 1.12
C VAL A 122 -13.19 4.39 -0.24
N GLU A 123 -12.05 4.74 -0.81
CA GLU A 123 -11.59 4.23 -2.09
C GLU A 123 -10.07 4.01 -2.08
N VAL A 124 -9.60 3.22 -3.04
CA VAL A 124 -8.17 2.98 -3.24
C VAL A 124 -7.70 3.84 -4.41
N ILE A 125 -6.82 4.79 -4.13
CA ILE A 125 -6.25 5.70 -5.12
C ILE A 125 -4.80 5.36 -5.45
N GLN A 126 -4.45 5.55 -6.72
CA GLN A 126 -3.07 5.58 -7.21
C GLN A 126 -2.80 7.01 -7.70
N PRO A 127 -1.91 7.77 -7.03
CA PRO A 127 -1.62 9.16 -7.38
C PRO A 127 -0.82 9.31 -8.67
#